data_AF-A0AB38SL03-F1
#
_entry.id   AF-A0AB38SL03-F1
#
_cell.length_a   1.000
_cell.length_b   1.000
_cell.length_c   1.000
_cell.angle_alpha   90.00
_cell.angle_beta   90.00
_cell.angle_gamma   90.00
#
_symmetry.space_group_name_H-M   'P 1'
#
loop_
_entity.id
_entity.type
_entity.pdbx_description
1 polymer ?
#
loop_
_entity_poly.entity_id
_entity_poly.type
_entity_poly.pdbx_seq_one_letter_code
_entity_poly.pdbx_strand_id
1 'polypeptide(L)'
;MLRRDPLKFNPLEDAVMDDIPPSVWDGPHVGKRLAEAMRTLRMIPMPAVAGYGAAWPAYSYEFEDLLAQHEQGELEKTQRMQNRTRVLPSYSDVTRMEAAIVWPARYLRGVDHLLLAVNAVALAHSLERDAGWVAVKRGGYADTWRANHDRGCDVIAGGLRAELVPVF
;
A
#
# COMPACT_ATOMS: atom_id res chain seq x y z
N MET A 1 36.78 10.88 -4.44
CA MET A 1 35.48 11.14 -3.78
C MET A 1 34.41 11.20 -4.85
N LEU A 2 33.65 10.13 -5.06
CA LEU A 2 32.56 10.11 -6.05
C LEU A 2 31.27 10.60 -5.36
N ARG A 3 30.72 11.73 -5.82
CA ARG A 3 29.38 12.17 -5.43
C ARG A 3 28.38 11.17 -5.99
N ARG A 4 27.67 10.45 -5.12
CA ARG A 4 26.45 9.71 -5.49
C ARG A 4 25.34 10.75 -5.62
N ASP A 5 24.85 10.97 -6.83
CA ASP A 5 23.59 11.66 -7.04
C ASP A 5 22.45 10.85 -6.39
N PRO A 6 21.42 11.51 -5.81
CA PRO A 6 20.30 10.80 -5.22
C PRO A 6 19.54 10.09 -6.34
N LEU A 7 19.48 8.76 -6.25
CA LEU A 7 18.71 7.89 -7.16
C LEU A 7 17.26 8.37 -7.18
N LYS A 8 16.87 9.00 -8.29
CA LYS A 8 15.50 9.42 -8.56
C LYS A 8 14.73 8.18 -8.99
N PHE A 9 13.99 7.61 -8.05
CA PHE A 9 13.15 6.42 -8.27
C PHE A 9 12.20 6.61 -9.46
N ASN A 10 12.26 5.70 -10.44
CA ASN A 10 11.38 5.67 -11.61
C ASN A 10 10.63 4.32 -11.66
N PRO A 11 9.36 4.27 -11.26
CA PRO A 11 8.60 3.02 -11.11
C PRO A 11 8.30 2.29 -12.42
N LEU A 12 8.62 2.88 -13.59
CA LEU A 12 8.44 2.26 -14.90
C LEU A 12 9.73 1.65 -15.49
N GLU A 13 10.91 2.06 -15.02
CA GLU A 13 12.21 1.58 -15.52
C GLU A 13 12.90 0.62 -14.54
N ASP A 14 12.64 0.74 -13.23
CA ASP A 14 13.28 -0.07 -12.18
C ASP A 14 12.63 -1.45 -11.95
N ALA A 15 11.98 -2.02 -12.97
CA ALA A 15 11.13 -3.22 -12.87
C ALA A 15 11.88 -4.52 -12.48
N VAL A 16 13.21 -4.47 -12.33
CA VAL A 16 14.01 -5.55 -11.78
C VAL A 16 15.10 -4.97 -10.85
N MET A 17 14.72 -4.33 -9.74
CA MET A 17 15.60 -4.41 -8.58
C MET A 17 15.65 -5.88 -8.18
N ASP A 18 16.81 -6.51 -8.38
CA ASP A 18 17.10 -7.86 -7.89
C ASP A 18 16.50 -8.03 -6.49
N ASP A 19 15.82 -9.15 -6.24
CA ASP A 19 15.20 -9.53 -4.97
C ASP A 19 16.24 -9.78 -3.86
N ILE A 20 17.41 -9.14 -3.92
CA ILE A 20 18.39 -9.10 -2.85
C ILE A 20 17.91 -8.04 -1.85
N PRO A 21 17.36 -8.44 -0.70
CA PRO A 21 16.98 -7.49 0.33
C PRO A 21 18.21 -6.66 0.73
N PRO A 22 18.07 -5.34 0.92
CA PRO A 22 19.18 -4.52 1.39
C PRO A 22 19.61 -5.01 2.77
N SER A 23 20.88 -4.79 3.11
CA SER A 23 21.39 -5.14 4.44
C SER A 23 20.66 -4.46 5.59
N VAL A 24 19.98 -3.34 5.32
CA VAL A 24 19.19 -2.56 6.28
C VAL A 24 17.95 -1.97 5.59
N TRP A 25 16.87 -1.79 6.35
CA TRP A 25 15.67 -1.11 5.85
C TRP A 25 15.99 0.32 5.37
N ASP A 26 15.45 0.71 4.22
CA ASP A 26 15.39 2.09 3.74
C ASP A 26 13.95 2.44 3.30
N GLY A 27 13.70 3.73 3.02
CA GLY A 27 12.37 4.21 2.61
C GLY A 27 11.82 3.50 1.36
N PRO A 28 12.56 3.42 0.25
CA PRO A 28 12.11 2.71 -0.95
C PRO A 28 11.70 1.25 -0.70
N HIS A 29 12.47 0.49 0.07
CA HIS A 29 12.16 -0.90 0.38
C HIS A 29 10.91 -1.03 1.27
N VAL A 30 10.73 -0.12 2.23
CA VAL A 30 9.48 -0.05 3.01
C VAL A 30 8.29 0.21 2.10
N GLY A 31 8.39 1.17 1.18
CA GLY A 31 7.35 1.47 0.19
C GLY A 31 6.99 0.26 -0.67
N LYS A 32 7.98 -0.47 -1.18
CA LYS A 32 7.79 -1.72 -1.94
C LYS A 32 7.03 -2.77 -1.11
N ARG A 33 7.45 -3.02 0.13
CA ARG A 33 6.81 -4.01 1.00
C ARG A 33 5.40 -3.63 1.40
N LEU A 34 5.10 -2.35 1.58
CA LEU A 34 3.74 -1.88 1.82
C LEU A 34 2.85 -2.06 0.58
N ALA A 35 3.36 -1.76 -0.62
CA ALA A 35 2.61 -1.98 -1.86
C ALA A 35 2.32 -3.48 -2.10
N GLU A 36 3.29 -4.36 -1.81
CA GLU A 36 3.13 -5.81 -1.86
C GLU A 36 2.13 -6.30 -0.81
N ALA A 37 2.20 -5.80 0.43
CA ALA A 37 1.23 -6.13 1.47
C ALA A 37 -0.19 -5.75 1.06
N MET A 38 -0.39 -4.55 0.49
CA MET A 38 -1.69 -4.13 -0.05
C MET A 38 -2.14 -5.02 -1.21
N ARG A 39 -1.23 -5.45 -2.08
CA ARG A 39 -1.54 -6.40 -3.17
C ARG A 39 -1.97 -7.76 -2.63
N THR A 40 -1.27 -8.29 -1.63
CA THR A 40 -1.61 -9.55 -0.94
C THR A 40 -2.98 -9.44 -0.27
N LEU A 41 -3.22 -8.36 0.47
CA LEU A 41 -4.49 -8.12 1.14
C LEU A 41 -5.66 -8.11 0.16
N ARG A 42 -5.47 -7.55 -1.05
CA ARG A 42 -6.49 -7.56 -2.10
C ARG A 42 -6.82 -8.96 -2.64
N MET A 43 -5.88 -9.91 -2.55
CA MET A 43 -6.11 -11.30 -2.98
C MET A 43 -6.90 -12.12 -1.95
N ILE A 44 -6.84 -11.72 -0.68
CA ILE A 44 -7.57 -12.39 0.41
C ILE A 44 -9.08 -12.06 0.27
N PRO A 45 -9.97 -13.06 0.30
CA PRO A 45 -11.41 -12.83 0.30
C PRO A 45 -11.82 -12.19 1.63
N MET A 46 -12.22 -10.92 1.61
CA MET A 46 -12.74 -10.22 2.79
C MET A 46 -14.27 -10.29 2.82
N PRO A 47 -14.90 -10.64 3.96
CA PRO A 47 -16.33 -10.39 4.13
C PRO A 47 -16.58 -8.88 4.06
N ALA A 48 -17.67 -8.45 3.43
CA ALA A 48 -18.01 -7.03 3.32
C ALA A 48 -18.14 -6.41 4.71
N VAL A 49 -17.18 -5.58 5.12
CA VAL A 49 -17.25 -4.82 6.37
C VAL A 49 -18.04 -3.55 6.10
N ALA A 50 -19.27 -3.50 6.60
CA ALA A 50 -20.04 -2.26 6.66
C ALA A 50 -19.52 -1.39 7.82
N GLY A 51 -18.71 -0.37 7.51
CA GLY A 51 -18.56 0.81 8.38
C GLY A 51 -17.15 1.23 8.81
N TYR A 52 -17.10 2.52 9.17
CA TYR A 52 -16.01 3.37 9.70
C TYR A 52 -14.87 3.75 8.75
N GLY A 53 -14.97 4.96 8.19
CA GLY A 53 -13.85 5.68 7.59
C GLY A 53 -12.97 6.37 8.63
N ALA A 54 -11.67 6.09 8.57
CA ALA A 54 -10.55 6.99 8.89
C ALA A 54 -9.22 6.29 8.53
N ALA A 55 -8.27 7.03 7.95
CA ALA A 55 -6.87 6.66 7.65
C ALA A 55 -6.57 5.50 6.66
N TRP A 56 -7.52 4.64 6.31
CA TRP A 56 -7.31 3.57 5.33
C TRP A 56 -7.60 4.00 3.87
N PRO A 57 -6.86 3.47 2.88
CA PRO A 57 -7.17 3.69 1.48
C PRO A 57 -8.50 3.01 1.17
N ALA A 58 -9.52 3.82 0.86
CA ALA A 58 -10.84 3.32 0.57
C ALA A 58 -10.80 2.42 -0.66
N TYR A 59 -11.24 1.19 -0.50
CA TYR A 59 -11.89 0.37 -1.53
C TYR A 59 -13.24 1.03 -1.92
N SER A 60 -13.18 2.33 -2.26
CA SER A 60 -14.28 3.14 -2.72
C SER A 60 -14.67 2.67 -4.12
N TYR A 61 -15.58 1.70 -4.16
CA TYR A 61 -16.74 1.92 -5.00
C TYR A 61 -17.45 3.15 -4.44
N GLU A 62 -17.87 4.06 -5.32
CA GLU A 62 -18.70 5.18 -4.88
C GLU A 62 -19.95 4.61 -4.21
N PHE A 63 -20.34 5.18 -3.07
CA PHE A 63 -21.44 4.68 -2.24
C PHE A 63 -22.74 4.49 -3.05
N GLU A 64 -22.90 5.28 -4.11
CA GLU A 64 -24.00 5.19 -5.06
C GLU A 64 -23.97 3.91 -5.94
N ASP A 65 -22.79 3.43 -6.35
CA ASP A 65 -22.65 2.21 -7.16
C ASP A 65 -22.94 0.93 -6.34
N LEU A 66 -22.58 0.92 -5.05
CA LEU A 66 -22.82 -0.24 -4.16
C LEU A 66 -24.29 -0.35 -3.75
N LEU A 67 -24.97 0.78 -3.55
CA LEU A 67 -26.41 0.80 -3.25
C LEU A 67 -27.23 0.22 -4.42
N ALA A 68 -26.89 0.60 -5.65
CA ALA A 68 -27.55 0.10 -6.85
C ALA A 68 -27.35 -1.41 -7.07
N GLN A 69 -26.15 -1.96 -6.80
CA GLN A 69 -25.88 -3.40 -6.93
C GLN A 69 -26.42 -4.24 -5.76
N HIS A 70 -26.59 -3.65 -4.57
CA HIS A 70 -27.12 -4.35 -3.39
C HIS A 70 -28.62 -4.63 -3.52
N GLU A 71 -29.40 -3.70 -4.08
CA GLU A 71 -30.83 -3.91 -4.36
C GLU A 71 -31.10 -5.05 -5.36
N GLN A 72 -30.12 -5.41 -6.20
CA GLN A 72 -30.27 -6.43 -7.25
C GLN A 72 -29.73 -7.83 -6.88
N GLY A 73 -29.11 -8.00 -5.70
CA GLY A 73 -28.54 -9.30 -5.28
C GLY A 73 -27.35 -9.78 -6.14
N GLU A 74 -26.77 -8.88 -6.95
CA GLU A 74 -25.66 -9.19 -7.86
C GLU A 74 -24.29 -9.12 -7.18
N LEU A 75 -24.18 -8.37 -6.08
CA LEU A 75 -22.96 -8.27 -5.27
C LEU A 75 -22.51 -9.63 -4.72
N GLU A 76 -23.40 -10.46 -4.18
CA GLU A 76 -23.02 -11.78 -3.68
C GLU A 76 -22.57 -12.73 -4.81
N LYS A 77 -23.21 -12.64 -5.99
CA LYS A 77 -22.87 -13.48 -7.15
C LYS A 77 -21.53 -13.07 -7.75
N THR A 78 -21.29 -11.76 -7.90
CA THR A 78 -20.01 -11.22 -8.39
C THR A 78 -18.88 -11.48 -7.40
N GLN A 79 -19.11 -11.34 -6.09
CA GLN A 79 -18.12 -11.72 -5.07
C GLN A 79 -17.81 -13.22 -5.09
N ARG A 80 -18.82 -14.09 -5.18
CA ARG A 80 -18.61 -15.54 -5.29
C ARG A 80 -17.88 -15.93 -6.59
N MET A 81 -18.17 -15.26 -7.71
CA MET A 81 -17.47 -15.47 -8.97
C MET A 81 -16.02 -14.97 -8.90
N GLN A 82 -15.77 -13.77 -8.37
CA GLN A 82 -14.41 -13.24 -8.21
C GLN A 82 -13.59 -14.09 -7.24
N ASN A 83 -14.18 -14.56 -6.14
CA ASN A 83 -13.49 -15.42 -5.17
C ASN A 83 -13.19 -16.82 -5.72
N ARG A 84 -13.96 -17.32 -6.71
CA ARG A 84 -13.73 -18.62 -7.35
C ARG A 84 -12.51 -18.67 -8.26
N THR A 85 -12.11 -17.53 -8.83
CA THR A 85 -11.05 -17.46 -9.85
C THR A 85 -9.77 -16.78 -9.33
N ARG A 86 -9.73 -16.36 -8.06
CA ARG A 86 -8.55 -15.73 -7.45
C ARG A 86 -7.51 -16.78 -7.08
N VAL A 87 -6.29 -16.58 -7.57
CA VAL A 87 -5.10 -17.26 -7.04
C VAL A 87 -4.91 -16.76 -5.61
N LEU A 88 -4.92 -17.69 -4.65
CA LEU A 88 -4.66 -17.37 -3.25
C LEU A 88 -3.18 -16.99 -3.09
N PRO A 89 -2.86 -16.01 -2.22
CA PRO A 89 -1.47 -15.68 -1.92
C PRO A 89 -0.75 -16.86 -1.28
N SER A 90 0.57 -16.93 -1.47
CA SER A 90 1.38 -17.92 -0.77
C SER A 90 1.43 -17.63 0.73
N TYR A 91 1.74 -18.65 1.55
CA TYR A 91 1.92 -18.46 2.99
C TYR A 91 2.99 -17.39 3.31
N SER A 92 4.11 -17.38 2.57
CA SER A 92 5.15 -16.37 2.74
C SER A 92 4.68 -14.97 2.38
N ASP A 93 3.77 -14.80 1.41
CA ASP A 93 3.19 -13.49 1.09
C ASP A 93 2.28 -13.00 2.21
N VAL A 94 1.49 -13.88 2.81
CA VAL A 94 0.62 -13.56 3.95
C VAL A 94 1.45 -13.17 5.17
N THR A 95 2.49 -13.94 5.52
CA THR A 95 3.36 -13.62 6.66
C THR A 95 4.06 -12.27 6.48
N ARG A 96 4.58 -11.99 5.29
CA ARG A 96 5.21 -10.69 4.98
C ARG A 96 4.21 -9.54 5.01
N MET A 97 2.99 -9.75 4.50
CA MET A 97 1.91 -8.79 4.57
C MET A 97 1.53 -8.48 6.02
N GLU A 98 1.29 -9.49 6.85
CA GLU A 98 0.92 -9.31 8.26
C GLU A 98 1.98 -8.51 9.04
N ALA A 99 3.26 -8.79 8.77
CA ALA A 99 4.35 -8.02 9.34
C ALA A 99 4.33 -6.56 8.89
N ALA A 100 4.12 -6.29 7.59
CA ALA A 100 4.24 -4.96 7.01
C ALA A 100 3.02 -4.05 7.21
N ILE A 101 1.81 -4.61 7.19
CA ILE A 101 0.55 -3.84 7.14
C ILE A 101 0.34 -2.97 8.40
N VAL A 102 0.96 -3.33 9.52
CA VAL A 102 0.87 -2.59 10.78
C VAL A 102 1.86 -1.43 10.88
N TRP A 103 2.91 -1.38 10.05
CA TRP A 103 3.98 -0.40 10.17
C TRP A 103 3.50 1.05 10.13
N PRO A 104 2.61 1.48 9.21
CA PRO A 104 2.15 2.87 9.18
C PRO A 104 1.49 3.27 10.49
N ALA A 105 0.60 2.42 11.02
CA ALA A 105 -0.09 2.68 12.29
C ALA A 105 0.87 2.69 13.50
N ARG A 106 1.91 1.85 13.48
CA ARG A 106 2.91 1.76 14.55
C ARG A 106 3.84 2.97 14.58
N TYR A 107 4.43 3.35 13.45
CA TYR A 107 5.52 4.33 13.39
C TYR A 107 5.08 5.74 13.02
N LEU A 108 3.92 5.91 12.40
CA LEU A 108 3.40 7.23 12.00
C LEU A 108 2.26 7.71 12.90
N ARG A 109 2.08 7.07 14.06
CA ARG A 109 1.05 7.46 15.03
C ARG A 109 1.21 8.93 15.43
N GLY A 110 0.14 9.71 15.27
CA GLY A 110 0.13 11.14 15.58
C GLY A 110 0.62 12.04 14.45
N VAL A 111 0.96 11.49 13.27
CA VAL A 111 1.31 12.24 12.07
C VAL A 111 0.37 11.86 10.93
N ASP A 112 -0.89 12.27 11.05
CA ASP A 112 -2.00 11.80 10.21
C ASP A 112 -1.78 12.00 8.71
N HIS A 113 -1.12 13.10 8.31
CA HIS A 113 -0.86 13.37 6.89
C HIS A 113 0.15 12.38 6.27
N LEU A 114 1.15 11.92 7.04
CA LEU A 114 2.09 10.90 6.57
C LEU A 114 1.43 9.53 6.56
N LEU A 115 0.66 9.21 7.61
CA LEU A 115 -0.11 7.97 7.68
C LEU A 115 -1.05 7.82 6.46
N LEU A 116 -1.78 8.90 6.15
CA LEU A 116 -2.67 8.96 5.00
C LEU A 116 -1.92 8.80 3.67
N ALA A 117 -0.81 9.52 3.50
CA ALA A 117 -0.03 9.50 2.26
C ALA A 117 0.62 8.14 2.00
N VAL A 118 1.25 7.56 3.03
CA VAL A 118 1.88 6.23 2.95
C VAL A 118 0.86 5.18 2.54
N ASN A 119 -0.26 5.12 3.24
CA ASN A 119 -1.31 4.16 2.93
C ASN A 119 -1.91 4.39 1.53
N ALA A 120 -2.25 5.63 1.17
CA ALA A 120 -2.91 5.92 -0.10
C ALA A 120 -2.02 5.63 -1.32
N VAL A 121 -0.74 5.99 -1.25
CA VAL A 121 0.22 5.74 -2.33
C VAL A 121 0.62 4.26 -2.40
N ALA A 122 0.76 3.57 -1.26
CA ALA A 122 0.98 2.12 -1.25
C ALA A 122 -0.20 1.36 -1.89
N LEU A 123 -1.45 1.76 -1.61
CA LEU A 123 -2.61 1.20 -2.32
C LEU A 123 -2.52 1.48 -3.82
N ALA A 124 -2.23 2.72 -4.23
CA ALA A 124 -2.10 3.06 -5.65
C ALA A 124 -1.07 2.17 -6.35
N HIS A 125 0.11 1.98 -5.74
CA HIS A 125 1.14 1.09 -6.28
C HIS A 125 0.71 -0.38 -6.35
N SER A 126 -0.09 -0.87 -5.39
CA SER A 126 -0.67 -2.22 -5.46
C SER A 126 -1.64 -2.42 -6.64
N LEU A 127 -2.16 -1.32 -7.19
CA LEU A 127 -3.05 -1.25 -8.35
C LEU A 127 -2.31 -0.87 -9.65
N GLU A 128 -0.97 -0.86 -9.63
CA GLU A 128 -0.14 -0.40 -10.76
C GLU A 128 -0.45 1.06 -11.14
N ARG A 129 -0.79 1.88 -10.13
CA ARG A 129 -1.00 3.33 -10.22
C ARG A 129 0.07 4.08 -9.44
N ASP A 130 0.02 5.41 -9.52
CA ASP A 130 0.99 6.32 -8.89
C ASP A 130 0.32 7.40 -8.02
N ALA A 131 1.14 8.29 -7.46
CA ALA A 131 0.68 9.42 -6.68
C ALA A 131 -0.20 10.42 -7.47
N GLY A 132 -0.11 10.44 -8.81
CA GLY A 132 -1.01 11.22 -9.67
C GLY A 132 -2.44 10.70 -9.59
N TRP A 133 -2.61 9.37 -9.62
CA TRP A 133 -3.92 8.75 -9.39
C TRP A 133 -4.51 9.11 -8.02
N VAL A 134 -3.67 9.16 -6.98
CA VAL A 134 -4.09 9.57 -5.63
C VAL A 134 -4.54 11.04 -5.62
N ALA A 135 -3.78 11.93 -6.25
CA ALA A 135 -4.11 13.35 -6.35
C ALA A 135 -5.45 13.57 -7.08
N VAL A 136 -5.70 12.84 -8.17
CA VAL A 136 -6.99 12.90 -8.89
C VAL A 136 -8.16 12.49 -8.00
N LYS A 137 -7.97 11.46 -7.14
CA LYS A 137 -9.04 10.92 -6.29
C LYS A 137 -9.24 11.67 -4.98
N ARG A 138 -8.19 12.30 -4.43
CA ARG A 138 -8.20 12.89 -3.08
C ARG A 138 -7.90 14.39 -3.05
N GLY A 139 -7.65 15.00 -4.21
CA GLY A 139 -7.21 16.37 -4.34
C GLY A 139 -5.74 16.57 -3.98
N GLY A 140 -5.27 17.81 -4.11
CA GLY A 140 -3.88 18.18 -3.91
C GLY A 140 -2.98 17.88 -5.11
N TYR A 141 -1.67 17.82 -4.87
CA TYR A 141 -0.65 17.66 -5.92
C TYR A 141 0.05 16.31 -5.79
N ALA A 142 0.30 15.65 -6.93
CA ALA A 142 0.97 14.36 -6.99
C ALA A 142 2.34 14.37 -6.27
N ASP A 143 3.11 15.45 -6.45
CA ASP A 143 4.42 15.60 -5.81
C ASP A 143 4.31 15.70 -4.28
N THR A 144 3.24 16.32 -3.75
CA THR A 144 3.00 16.37 -2.30
C THR A 144 2.67 15.00 -1.74
N TRP A 145 1.84 14.22 -2.45
CA TRP A 145 1.52 12.84 -2.06
C TRP A 145 2.77 11.96 -2.07
N ARG A 146 3.59 12.06 -3.12
CA ARG A 146 4.87 11.34 -3.25
C ARG A 146 5.84 11.74 -2.13
N ALA A 147 6.07 13.03 -1.93
CA ALA A 147 7.00 13.52 -0.91
C ALA A 147 6.59 13.09 0.51
N ASN A 148 5.29 13.13 0.83
CA ASN A 148 4.78 12.67 2.12
C ASN A 148 4.85 11.14 2.26
N HIS A 149 4.59 10.38 1.19
CA HIS A 149 4.78 8.94 1.17
C HIS A 149 6.25 8.58 1.45
N ASP A 150 7.18 9.19 0.70
CA ASP A 150 8.62 8.89 0.80
C ASP A 150 9.14 9.24 2.20
N ARG A 151 8.77 10.42 2.71
CA ARG A 151 9.09 10.84 4.08
C ARG A 151 8.52 9.88 5.13
N GLY A 152 7.27 9.42 4.96
CA GLY A 152 6.67 8.46 5.88
C GLY A 152 7.39 7.11 5.84
N CYS A 153 7.80 6.64 4.66
CA CYS A 153 8.57 5.42 4.50
C CYS A 153 9.95 5.53 5.16
N ASP A 154 10.62 6.68 5.07
CA ASP A 154 11.90 6.93 5.76
C ASP A 154 11.77 6.86 7.29
N VAL A 155 10.68 7.41 7.84
CA VAL A 155 10.37 7.33 9.28
C VAL A 155 10.15 5.89 9.71
N ILE A 156 9.35 5.13 8.95
CA ILE A 156 9.13 3.70 9.20
C ILE A 156 10.45 2.93 9.14
N ALA A 157 11.27 3.16 8.11
CA ALA A 157 12.56 2.51 7.96
C ALA A 157 13.49 2.82 9.15
N GLY A 158 13.48 4.06 9.65
CA GLY A 158 14.17 4.44 10.89
C GLY A 158 13.71 3.64 12.10
N GLY A 159 12.41 3.46 12.28
CA GLY A 159 11.83 2.64 13.34
C GLY A 159 12.23 1.16 13.24
N LEU A 160 12.12 0.58 12.04
CA LEU A 160 12.50 -0.81 11.79
C LEU A 160 13.98 -1.08 12.06
N ARG A 161 14.86 -0.14 11.67
CA ARG A 161 16.31 -0.23 11.99
C ARG A 161 16.56 -0.14 13.49
N ALA A 162 15.87 0.75 14.20
CA ALA A 162 16.02 0.90 15.65
C ALA A 162 15.56 -0.36 16.41
N GLU A 163 14.55 -1.05 15.90
CA GLU A 163 14.04 -2.31 16.46
C GLU A 163 14.78 -3.57 15.95
N LEU A 164 15.81 -3.41 15.10
CA LEU A 164 16.58 -4.50 14.50
C LEU A 164 15.71 -5.53 13.75
N VAL A 165 14.64 -5.07 13.11
CA VAL A 165 13.75 -5.94 12.33
C VAL A 165 14.51 -6.49 11.11
N PRO A 166 14.59 -7.82 10.93
CA PRO A 166 15.23 -8.41 9.76
C PRO A 166 14.57 -7.96 8.45
N VAL A 167 15.39 -7.74 7.42
CA VAL A 167 14.89 -7.41 6.07
C VAL A 167 14.43 -8.68 5.37
N PHE A 168 13.31 -8.61 4.67
CA PHE A 168 12.69 -9.71 3.94
C PHE A 168 12.08 -9.23 2.62
#